data_AF-A0A1Y5P7H0-F1
#
_entry.id   AF-A0A1Y5P7H0-F1
#
_cell.length_a   1.000
_cell.length_b   1.000
_cell.length_c   1.000
_cell.angle_alpha   90.00
_cell.angle_beta   90.00
_cell.angle_gamma   90.00
#
_symmetry.space_group_name_H-M   'P 1'
#
loop_
_entity.id
_entity.type
_entity.pdbx_description
1 polymer ?
#
loop_
_entity_poly.entity_id
_entity_poly.type
_entity_poly.pdbx_seq_one_letter_code
_entity_poly.pdbx_strand_id
1 'polypeptide(L)'
;MEHQKMATTPAAAKTPSPTATRIRAPFLRDMLMWMLSFLALPIAGFLGTAIVGRVDDIFSALVGGAVVGLIVGFAQALLSRGRLSLVSWPVASAVGLSVGLAVGTLAVGYQTSLGALALAGLVTGLIVGLVQTFALPATTRFRWLWLPVTAALWPLGWTVTTLIGVKVEEQIIVFGASGAFVYTLLAGLMLRFMMPQPVAKTSTPSLSARR
;
A
#
# COMPACT_ATOMS: atom_id res chain seq x y z
N MET A 1 33.55 19.43 -75.42
CA MET A 1 32.38 19.81 -74.60
C MET A 1 31.67 18.53 -74.24
N GLU A 2 32.04 17.95 -73.10
CA GLU A 2 31.72 16.57 -72.75
C GLU A 2 31.19 16.52 -71.32
N HIS A 3 30.23 15.63 -71.13
CA HIS A 3 29.33 15.49 -70.01
C HIS A 3 30.02 15.27 -68.66
N GLN A 4 29.53 15.95 -67.60
CA GLN A 4 29.59 15.39 -66.26
C GLN A 4 28.27 15.59 -65.50
N LYS A 5 27.44 14.56 -65.63
CA LYS A 5 26.23 14.29 -64.86
C LYS A 5 26.69 13.75 -63.50
N MET A 6 26.77 14.59 -62.46
CA MET A 6 27.00 14.11 -61.09
C MET A 6 25.68 13.92 -60.35
N ALA A 7 25.54 12.66 -59.91
CA ALA A 7 24.41 12.06 -59.26
C ALA A 7 24.00 12.77 -57.97
N THR A 8 22.69 12.97 -57.83
CA THR A 8 22.00 13.14 -56.57
C THR A 8 22.14 11.86 -55.75
N THR A 9 22.96 11.88 -54.70
CA THR A 9 22.98 10.83 -53.69
C THR A 9 21.70 10.90 -52.86
N PRO A 10 20.85 9.86 -52.80
CA PRO A 10 19.69 9.85 -51.92
C PRO A 10 20.16 9.69 -50.47
N ALA A 11 19.75 10.63 -49.61
CA ALA A 11 19.97 10.57 -48.18
C ALA A 11 19.34 9.28 -47.63
N ALA A 12 20.15 8.48 -46.94
CA ALA A 12 19.73 7.25 -46.28
C ALA A 12 18.55 7.51 -45.35
N ALA A 13 17.43 6.84 -45.62
CA ALA A 13 16.26 6.83 -44.75
C ALA A 13 16.65 6.27 -43.37
N LYS A 14 16.57 7.09 -42.33
CA LYS A 14 16.63 6.64 -40.93
C LYS A 14 15.44 5.72 -40.69
N THR A 15 15.69 4.42 -40.58
CA THR A 15 14.75 3.48 -39.99
C THR A 15 14.48 3.90 -38.54
N PRO A 16 13.23 4.21 -38.16
CA PRO A 16 12.92 4.47 -36.76
C PRO A 16 13.09 3.17 -35.98
N SER A 17 14.05 3.14 -35.06
CA SER A 17 14.20 2.06 -34.09
C SER A 17 12.89 1.87 -33.32
N PRO A 18 12.42 0.62 -33.10
CA PRO A 18 11.25 0.35 -32.30
C PRO A 18 11.54 0.75 -30.85
N THR A 19 11.14 1.96 -30.48
CA THR A 19 11.15 2.45 -29.10
C THR A 19 9.98 1.80 -28.36
N ALA A 20 10.05 0.49 -28.19
CA ALA A 20 9.08 -0.27 -27.42
C ALA A 20 9.56 -0.38 -25.97
N THR A 21 8.96 0.46 -25.12
CA THR A 21 8.52 0.13 -23.75
C THR A 21 9.55 -0.52 -22.81
N ARG A 22 10.67 0.16 -22.51
CA ARG A 22 11.59 -0.26 -21.43
C ARG A 22 11.26 0.30 -20.03
N ILE A 23 10.06 0.89 -19.84
CA ILE A 23 9.69 1.63 -18.61
C ILE A 23 8.78 0.82 -17.66
N ARG A 24 8.20 -0.33 -18.06
CA ARG A 24 7.14 -1.01 -17.25
C ARG A 24 7.60 -2.10 -16.28
N ALA A 25 8.71 -2.79 -16.53
CA ALA A 25 9.09 -4.01 -15.80
C ALA A 25 9.37 -3.82 -14.28
N PRO A 26 10.11 -2.81 -13.81
CA PRO A 26 10.40 -2.67 -12.38
C PRO A 26 9.16 -2.22 -11.58
N PHE A 27 8.31 -1.37 -12.18
CA PHE A 27 7.08 -0.90 -11.53
C PHE A 27 6.09 -2.04 -11.28
N LEU A 28 5.78 -2.84 -12.30
CA LEU A 28 4.79 -3.91 -12.17
C LEU A 28 5.24 -4.92 -11.12
N ARG A 29 6.53 -5.27 -11.09
CA ARG A 29 7.08 -6.17 -10.08
C ARG A 29 6.92 -5.62 -8.66
N ASP A 30 7.29 -4.37 -8.42
CA ASP A 30 7.17 -3.77 -7.09
C ASP A 30 5.71 -3.65 -6.66
N MET A 31 4.81 -3.32 -7.59
CA MET A 31 3.38 -3.28 -7.31
C MET A 31 2.83 -4.68 -6.99
N LEU A 32 3.19 -5.71 -7.77
CA LEU A 32 2.75 -7.07 -7.52
C LEU A 32 3.26 -7.58 -6.16
N MET A 33 4.52 -7.31 -5.83
CA MET A 33 5.09 -7.66 -4.52
C MET A 33 4.34 -6.93 -3.40
N TRP A 34 4.09 -5.63 -3.53
CA TRP A 34 3.28 -4.88 -2.58
C TRP A 34 1.87 -5.46 -2.44
N MET A 35 1.23 -5.79 -3.56
CA MET A 35 -0.12 -6.35 -3.57
C MET A 35 -0.20 -7.65 -2.79
N LEU A 36 0.84 -8.49 -2.76
CA LEU A 36 0.86 -9.70 -1.92
C LEU A 36 0.62 -9.42 -0.42
N SER A 37 0.83 -8.19 0.06
CA SER A 37 0.54 -7.81 1.45
C SER A 37 -0.96 -7.85 1.77
N PHE A 38 -1.85 -7.89 0.76
CA PHE A 38 -3.28 -8.05 0.98
C PHE A 38 -3.61 -9.34 1.74
N LEU A 39 -2.82 -10.41 1.54
CA LEU A 39 -2.98 -11.69 2.23
C LEU A 39 -2.71 -11.57 3.74
N ALA A 40 -1.95 -10.57 4.17
CA ALA A 40 -1.66 -10.37 5.58
C ALA A 40 -2.92 -10.02 6.36
N LEU A 41 -3.87 -9.27 5.79
CA LEU A 41 -5.12 -8.89 6.46
C LEU A 41 -6.03 -10.08 6.83
N PRO A 42 -6.41 -10.99 5.89
CA PRO A 42 -7.22 -12.16 6.25
C PRO A 42 -6.46 -13.13 7.18
N ILE A 43 -5.15 -13.33 6.98
CA ILE A 43 -4.33 -14.16 7.88
C ILE A 43 -4.32 -13.55 9.29
N ALA A 44 -4.06 -12.25 9.38
CA ALA A 44 -4.02 -11.53 10.64
C ALA A 44 -5.37 -11.49 11.33
N GLY A 45 -6.45 -11.27 10.58
CA GLY A 45 -7.81 -11.31 11.12
C GLY A 45 -8.15 -12.68 11.69
N PHE A 46 -7.84 -13.75 10.98
CA PHE A 46 -8.01 -15.12 11.47
C PHE A 46 -7.20 -15.39 12.75
N LEU A 47 -5.90 -15.06 12.74
CA LEU A 47 -5.02 -15.27 13.90
C LEU A 47 -5.42 -14.39 15.10
N GLY A 48 -5.81 -13.14 14.86
CA GLY A 48 -6.30 -12.25 15.90
C GLY A 48 -7.58 -12.81 16.53
N THR A 49 -8.55 -13.23 15.71
CA THR A 49 -9.80 -13.82 16.21
C THR A 49 -9.54 -15.13 16.95
N ALA A 50 -8.53 -15.91 16.55
CA ALA A 50 -8.12 -17.10 17.30
C ALA A 50 -7.53 -16.77 18.69
N ILE A 51 -6.97 -15.57 18.89
CA ILE A 51 -6.37 -15.13 20.16
C ILE A 51 -7.42 -14.48 21.07
N VAL A 52 -8.26 -13.58 20.53
CA VAL A 52 -9.18 -12.76 21.35
C VAL A 52 -10.65 -13.15 21.20
N GLY A 53 -11.01 -13.96 20.21
CA GLY A 53 -12.39 -14.24 19.88
C GLY A 53 -13.05 -13.07 19.14
N ARG A 54 -14.31 -12.78 19.53
CA ARG A 54 -15.10 -11.69 18.95
C ARG A 54 -14.63 -10.35 19.51
N VAL A 55 -14.73 -9.29 18.71
CA VAL A 55 -14.47 -7.92 19.19
C VAL A 55 -15.76 -7.31 19.71
N ASP A 56 -16.12 -7.63 20.94
CA ASP A 56 -17.28 -7.08 21.67
C ASP A 56 -16.91 -6.32 22.95
N ASP A 57 -15.62 -6.26 23.27
CA ASP A 57 -15.08 -5.48 24.39
C ASP A 57 -13.78 -4.74 24.03
N ILE A 58 -13.34 -3.84 24.91
CA ILE A 58 -12.17 -2.98 24.68
C ILE A 58 -10.85 -3.75 24.69
N PHE A 59 -10.72 -4.78 25.54
CA PHE A 59 -9.50 -5.58 25.65
C PHE A 59 -9.30 -6.40 24.37
N SER A 60 -10.36 -7.06 23.88
CA SER A 60 -10.33 -7.78 22.61
C SER A 60 -10.01 -6.85 21.43
N ALA A 61 -10.56 -5.64 21.41
CA ALA A 61 -10.23 -4.64 20.39
C ALA A 61 -8.75 -4.21 20.44
N LEU A 62 -8.21 -3.93 21.63
CA LEU A 62 -6.82 -3.51 21.78
C LEU A 62 -5.83 -4.61 21.39
N VAL A 63 -6.03 -5.83 21.90
CA VAL A 63 -5.13 -6.97 21.64
C VAL A 63 -5.28 -7.46 20.20
N GLY A 64 -6.51 -7.62 19.72
CA GLY A 64 -6.79 -8.02 18.35
C GLY A 64 -6.23 -7.01 17.34
N GLY A 65 -6.42 -5.72 17.57
CA GLY A 65 -5.85 -4.65 16.75
C GLY A 65 -4.32 -4.63 16.77
N ALA A 66 -3.69 -4.85 17.93
CA ALA A 66 -2.23 -4.91 18.04
C ALA A 66 -1.64 -6.09 17.26
N VAL A 67 -2.22 -7.29 17.42
CA VAL A 67 -1.82 -8.50 16.67
C VAL A 67 -1.95 -8.26 15.17
N VAL A 68 -3.10 -7.73 14.73
CA VAL A 68 -3.34 -7.48 13.32
C VAL A 68 -2.37 -6.46 12.76
N GLY A 69 -2.16 -5.36 13.48
CA GLY A 69 -1.26 -4.31 13.02
C GLY A 69 0.19 -4.74 12.95
N LEU A 70 0.67 -5.59 13.86
CA LEU A 70 2.00 -6.18 13.77
C LEU A 70 2.16 -7.03 12.51
N ILE A 71 1.23 -7.96 12.27
CA ILE A 71 1.31 -8.89 11.12
C ILE A 71 1.22 -8.11 9.79
N VAL A 72 0.23 -7.23 9.67
CA VAL A 72 0.00 -6.43 8.46
C VAL A 72 1.15 -5.46 8.23
N GLY A 73 1.59 -4.74 9.26
CA GLY A 73 2.70 -3.81 9.15
C GLY A 73 4.00 -4.52 8.80
N PHE A 74 4.28 -5.68 9.38
CA PHE A 74 5.46 -6.48 9.03
C PHE A 74 5.44 -6.93 7.57
N ALA A 75 4.31 -7.49 7.11
CA ALA A 75 4.14 -7.89 5.72
C ALA A 75 4.31 -6.71 4.75
N GLN A 76 3.70 -5.56 5.05
CA GLN A 76 3.85 -4.33 4.26
C GLN A 76 5.31 -3.87 4.21
N ALA A 77 6.00 -3.84 5.35
CA ALA A 77 7.38 -3.41 5.41
C ALA A 77 8.29 -4.33 4.58
N LEU A 78 8.14 -5.65 4.73
CA LEU A 78 8.89 -6.65 3.97
C LEU A 78 8.63 -6.53 2.46
N LEU A 79 7.36 -6.46 2.07
CA LEU A 79 6.94 -6.44 0.66
C LEU A 79 7.11 -5.06 0.00
N SER A 80 7.36 -4.01 0.79
CA SER A 80 7.77 -2.70 0.29
C SER A 80 9.21 -2.67 -0.24
N ARG A 81 9.99 -3.73 -0.02
CA ARG A 81 11.38 -3.90 -0.50
C ARG A 81 12.31 -2.75 -0.06
N GLY A 82 12.22 -2.37 1.21
CA GLY A 82 13.07 -1.35 1.83
C GLY A 82 12.57 0.09 1.71
N ARG A 83 11.37 0.31 1.17
CA ARG A 83 10.72 1.64 1.19
C ARG A 83 10.20 2.01 2.59
N LEU A 84 9.83 1.01 3.37
CA LEU A 84 9.34 1.15 4.74
C LEU A 84 10.28 0.42 5.70
N SER A 85 10.42 0.95 6.91
CA SER A 85 11.24 0.36 7.96
C SER A 85 10.64 -0.95 8.47
N LEU A 86 11.47 -1.99 8.65
CA LEU A 86 11.05 -3.28 9.22
C LEU A 86 10.70 -3.22 10.72
N VAL A 87 10.94 -2.10 11.40
CA VAL A 87 10.68 -1.95 12.84
C VAL A 87 9.65 -0.86 13.11
N SER A 88 9.88 0.37 12.64
CA SER A 88 8.97 1.48 12.95
C SER A 88 7.62 1.33 12.26
N TRP A 89 7.56 0.76 11.05
CA TRP A 89 6.30 0.57 10.34
C TRP A 89 5.40 -0.48 11.00
N PRO A 90 5.88 -1.69 11.36
CA PRO A 90 5.05 -2.66 12.09
C PRO A 90 4.59 -2.14 13.46
N VAL A 91 5.47 -1.47 14.21
CA VAL A 91 5.10 -0.88 15.52
C VAL A 91 4.03 0.20 15.34
N ALA A 92 4.19 1.09 14.37
CA ALA A 92 3.19 2.12 14.08
C ALA A 92 1.85 1.53 13.64
N SER A 93 1.86 0.50 12.80
CA SER A 93 0.65 -0.24 12.41
C SER A 93 -0.02 -0.90 13.60
N ALA A 94 0.74 -1.54 14.49
CA ALA A 94 0.23 -2.18 15.70
C ALA A 94 -0.44 -1.18 16.64
N VAL A 95 0.24 -0.07 16.95
CA VAL A 95 -0.31 1.00 17.81
C VAL A 95 -1.55 1.62 17.15
N GLY A 96 -1.44 1.97 15.87
CA GLY A 96 -2.53 2.58 15.12
C GLY A 96 -3.76 1.70 15.05
N LEU A 97 -3.60 0.40 14.80
CA LEU A 97 -4.72 -0.55 14.72
C LEU A 97 -5.28 -0.91 16.09
N SER A 98 -4.44 -1.09 17.10
CA SER A 98 -4.89 -1.33 18.48
C SER A 98 -5.79 -0.20 18.97
N VAL A 99 -5.28 1.04 18.94
CA VAL A 99 -6.02 2.22 19.40
C VAL A 99 -7.18 2.53 18.45
N GLY A 100 -6.94 2.46 17.14
CA GLY A 100 -7.94 2.75 16.12
C GLY A 100 -9.15 1.84 16.21
N LEU A 101 -8.93 0.54 16.36
CA LEU A 101 -10.01 -0.43 16.49
C LEU A 101 -10.77 -0.25 17.80
N ALA A 102 -10.07 -0.04 18.93
CA ALA A 102 -10.72 0.20 20.21
C ALA A 102 -11.62 1.45 20.16
N VAL A 103 -11.09 2.58 19.68
CA VAL A 103 -11.87 3.83 19.58
C VAL A 103 -12.99 3.69 18.55
N GLY A 104 -12.73 3.07 17.39
CA GLY A 104 -13.71 2.92 16.33
C GLY A 104 -14.89 2.02 16.71
N THR A 105 -14.63 0.89 17.37
CA THR A 105 -15.68 -0.04 17.82
C THR A 105 -16.49 0.53 18.98
N LEU A 106 -15.84 1.20 19.94
CA LEU A 106 -16.52 1.92 21.02
C LEU A 106 -17.43 3.04 20.48
N ALA A 107 -16.97 3.79 19.48
CA ALA A 107 -17.75 4.88 18.87
C ALA A 107 -19.07 4.42 18.23
N VAL A 108 -19.18 3.14 17.88
CA VAL A 108 -20.39 2.56 17.26
C VAL A 108 -21.08 1.52 18.15
N GLY A 109 -20.64 1.38 19.41
CA GLY A 109 -21.18 0.39 20.34
C GLY A 109 -21.10 -1.03 19.81
N TYR A 110 -20.00 -1.38 19.13
CA TYR A 110 -19.74 -2.71 18.55
C TYR A 110 -20.75 -3.19 17.49
N GLN A 111 -21.57 -2.29 16.95
CA GLN A 111 -22.49 -2.61 15.87
C GLN A 111 -21.76 -2.96 14.57
N THR A 112 -22.34 -3.91 13.83
CA THR A 112 -21.77 -4.43 12.56
C THR A 112 -22.59 -4.05 11.34
N SER A 113 -23.50 -3.08 11.46
CA SER A 113 -24.21 -2.53 10.29
C SER A 113 -23.22 -1.86 9.32
N LEU A 114 -23.57 -1.77 8.03
CA LEU A 114 -22.69 -1.13 7.04
C LEU A 114 -22.28 0.30 7.43
N GLY A 115 -23.23 1.08 7.96
CA GLY A 115 -22.95 2.44 8.46
C GLY A 115 -22.04 2.45 9.69
N ALA A 116 -22.24 1.52 10.64
CA ALA A 116 -21.38 1.38 11.81
C ALA A 116 -19.97 0.95 11.43
N LEU A 117 -19.80 -0.04 10.54
CA LEU A 117 -18.49 -0.47 10.06
C LEU A 117 -17.78 0.61 9.25
N ALA A 118 -18.51 1.39 8.45
CA ALA A 118 -17.94 2.55 7.76
C ALA A 118 -17.45 3.61 8.76
N LEU A 119 -18.23 3.94 9.80
CA LEU A 119 -17.81 4.91 10.82
C LEU A 119 -16.63 4.39 11.65
N ALA A 120 -16.70 3.16 12.15
CA ALA A 120 -15.61 2.51 12.88
C ALA A 120 -14.34 2.42 12.02
N GLY A 121 -14.49 2.08 10.74
CA GLY A 121 -13.42 2.07 9.75
C GLY A 121 -12.80 3.45 9.55
N LEU A 122 -13.61 4.51 9.39
CA LEU A 122 -13.12 5.88 9.25
C LEU A 122 -12.28 6.30 10.46
N VAL A 123 -12.78 6.06 11.68
CA VAL A 123 -12.08 6.36 12.93
C VAL A 123 -10.77 5.58 13.02
N THR A 124 -10.81 4.27 12.73
CA THR A 124 -9.62 3.41 12.70
C THR A 124 -8.60 3.95 11.69
N GLY A 125 -9.03 4.27 10.48
CA GLY A 125 -8.17 4.76 9.41
C GLY A 125 -7.55 6.12 9.68
N LEU A 126 -8.25 7.02 10.39
CA LEU A 126 -7.68 8.29 10.86
C LEU A 126 -6.53 8.05 11.83
N ILE A 127 -6.73 7.18 12.82
CA ILE A 127 -5.72 6.89 13.85
C ILE A 127 -4.53 6.15 13.23
N VAL A 128 -4.77 5.10 12.43
CA VAL A 128 -3.72 4.37 11.71
C VAL A 128 -2.94 5.30 10.79
N GLY A 129 -3.65 6.10 9.99
CA GLY A 129 -3.04 7.04 9.06
C GLY A 129 -2.17 8.08 9.76
N LEU A 130 -2.63 8.62 10.90
CA LEU A 130 -1.85 9.55 11.72
C LEU A 130 -0.57 8.90 12.24
N VAL A 131 -0.67 7.75 12.89
CA VAL A 131 0.49 7.07 13.50
C VAL A 131 1.49 6.63 12.42
N GLN A 132 1.03 6.05 11.32
CA GLN A 132 1.89 5.64 10.20
C GLN A 132 2.53 6.83 9.48
N THR A 133 1.89 8.01 9.44
CA THR A 133 2.50 9.21 8.83
C THR A 133 3.82 9.58 9.49
N PHE A 134 3.95 9.36 10.81
CA PHE A 134 5.21 9.57 11.53
C PHE A 134 6.24 8.45 11.28
N ALA A 135 5.80 7.26 10.90
CA ALA A 135 6.67 6.14 10.56
C ALA A 135 7.15 6.16 9.09
N LEU A 136 6.52 6.96 8.22
CA LEU A 136 6.99 7.18 6.86
C LEU A 136 8.38 7.83 6.85
N PRO A 137 9.25 7.50 5.86
CA PRO A 137 10.52 8.18 5.69
C PRO A 137 10.34 9.70 5.63
N ALA A 138 11.21 10.46 6.31
CA ALA A 138 11.14 11.93 6.33
C ALA A 138 11.23 12.57 4.93
N THR A 139 11.82 11.85 3.98
CA THR A 139 11.95 12.23 2.56
C THR A 139 10.67 12.00 1.73
N THR A 140 9.62 11.43 2.32
CA THR A 140 8.36 11.14 1.62
C THR A 140 7.65 12.42 1.21
N ARG A 141 7.39 12.56 -0.09
CA ARG A 141 6.69 13.72 -0.64
C ARG A 141 5.22 13.66 -0.23
N PHE A 142 4.68 14.81 0.21
CA PHE A 142 3.29 14.91 0.65
C PHE A 142 2.91 13.88 1.74
N ARG A 143 3.82 13.55 2.66
CA ARG A 143 3.61 12.51 3.70
C ARG A 143 2.25 12.60 4.42
N TRP A 144 1.77 13.81 4.65
CA TRP A 144 0.49 14.06 5.32
C TRP A 144 -0.74 13.65 4.52
N LEU A 145 -0.62 13.40 3.21
CA LEU A 145 -1.68 12.84 2.38
C LEU A 145 -1.99 11.38 2.77
N TRP A 146 -1.05 10.70 3.44
CA TRP A 146 -1.27 9.34 3.93
C TRP A 146 -2.43 9.25 4.94
N LEU A 147 -2.59 10.27 5.79
CA LEU A 147 -3.66 10.32 6.78
C LEU A 147 -5.06 10.31 6.15
N PRO A 148 -5.46 11.30 5.31
CA PRO A 148 -6.80 11.31 4.71
C PRO A 148 -7.01 10.14 3.75
N VAL A 149 -5.95 9.64 3.10
CA VAL A 149 -6.06 8.44 2.25
C VAL A 149 -6.37 7.20 3.10
N THR A 150 -5.63 6.97 4.18
CA THR A 150 -5.87 5.82 5.05
C THR A 150 -7.25 5.89 5.71
N ALA A 151 -7.67 7.09 6.12
CA ALA A 151 -9.01 7.36 6.64
C ALA A 151 -10.12 7.02 5.64
N ALA A 152 -9.91 7.27 4.34
CA ALA A 152 -10.90 6.94 3.30
C ALA A 152 -10.84 5.45 2.88
N LEU A 153 -9.66 4.83 2.87
CA LEU A 153 -9.50 3.45 2.42
C LEU A 153 -10.04 2.42 3.41
N TRP A 154 -10.00 2.70 4.71
CA TRP A 154 -10.56 1.82 5.74
C TRP A 154 -12.08 1.59 5.61
N PRO A 155 -12.94 2.64 5.59
CA PRO A 155 -14.37 2.45 5.38
C PRO A 155 -14.67 1.83 4.02
N LEU A 156 -13.87 2.13 2.99
CA LEU A 156 -14.01 1.50 1.68
C LEU A 156 -13.76 -0.03 1.76
N GLY A 157 -12.72 -0.46 2.49
CA GLY A 157 -12.43 -1.88 2.72
C GLY A 157 -13.59 -2.61 3.40
N TRP A 158 -14.17 -2.00 4.44
CA TRP A 158 -15.38 -2.50 5.10
C TRP A 158 -16.58 -2.57 4.15
N THR A 159 -16.84 -1.49 3.42
CA THR A 159 -17.96 -1.41 2.46
C THR A 159 -17.86 -2.51 1.41
N VAL A 160 -16.70 -2.70 0.79
CA VAL A 160 -16.48 -3.76 -0.22
C VAL A 160 -16.68 -5.15 0.39
N THR A 161 -16.19 -5.36 1.61
CA THR A 161 -16.34 -6.64 2.33
C THR A 161 -17.80 -6.97 2.60
N THR A 162 -18.56 -6.01 3.12
CA THR A 162 -19.98 -6.17 3.44
C THR A 162 -20.82 -6.40 2.18
N LEU A 163 -20.57 -5.63 1.11
CA LEU A 163 -21.34 -5.76 -0.14
C LEU A 163 -21.14 -7.08 -0.87
N ILE A 164 -20.04 -7.78 -0.61
CA ILE A 164 -19.75 -9.11 -1.19
C ILE A 164 -20.32 -10.26 -0.32
N GLY A 165 -21.00 -9.93 0.79
CA GLY A 165 -21.71 -10.90 1.62
C GLY A 165 -20.82 -11.65 2.62
N VAL A 166 -19.65 -11.09 2.98
CA VAL A 166 -18.87 -11.59 4.11
C VAL A 166 -19.66 -11.36 5.40
N LYS A 167 -19.74 -12.37 6.27
CA LYS A 167 -20.48 -12.36 7.54
C LYS A 167 -19.82 -11.45 8.59
N VAL A 168 -19.91 -10.15 8.38
CA VAL A 168 -19.34 -9.13 9.28
C VAL A 168 -20.01 -9.13 10.67
N GLU A 169 -21.18 -9.74 10.79
CA GLU A 169 -21.95 -9.92 12.02
C GLU A 169 -21.24 -10.86 13.02
N GLU A 170 -20.22 -11.60 12.57
CA GLU A 170 -19.34 -12.39 13.43
C GLU A 170 -18.32 -11.52 14.19
N GLN A 171 -18.38 -10.18 14.06
CA GLN A 171 -17.49 -9.22 14.75
C GLN A 171 -16.01 -9.51 14.50
N ILE A 172 -15.69 -9.70 13.22
CA ILE A 172 -14.31 -9.88 12.75
C ILE A 172 -13.48 -8.61 13.01
N ILE A 173 -12.20 -8.79 13.34
CA ILE A 173 -11.29 -7.68 13.74
C ILE A 173 -11.02 -6.70 12.59
N VAL A 174 -11.00 -7.21 11.36
CA VAL A 174 -10.57 -6.51 10.14
C VAL A 174 -11.47 -6.92 8.98
N PHE A 175 -11.63 -6.04 8.00
CA PHE A 175 -12.38 -6.34 6.78
C PHE A 175 -11.77 -7.52 5.99
N GLY A 176 -12.61 -8.20 5.21
CA GLY A 176 -12.27 -9.45 4.53
C GLY A 176 -11.30 -9.29 3.36
N ALA A 177 -10.98 -10.42 2.72
CA ALA A 177 -9.98 -10.48 1.64
C ALA A 177 -10.30 -9.55 0.45
N SER A 178 -11.58 -9.34 0.13
CA SER A 178 -12.01 -8.43 -0.94
C SER A 178 -11.69 -6.96 -0.61
N GLY A 179 -12.03 -6.51 0.60
CA GLY A 179 -11.64 -5.19 1.11
C GLY A 179 -10.12 -5.04 1.19
N ALA A 180 -9.42 -6.07 1.65
CA ALA A 180 -7.95 -6.13 1.70
C ALA A 180 -7.29 -5.92 0.36
N PHE A 181 -7.83 -6.56 -0.69
CA PHE A 181 -7.33 -6.38 -2.04
C PHE A 181 -7.48 -4.93 -2.51
N VAL A 182 -8.68 -4.34 -2.34
CA VAL A 182 -8.94 -2.94 -2.73
C VAL A 182 -8.08 -1.96 -1.95
N TYR A 183 -8.02 -2.10 -0.62
CA TYR A 183 -7.16 -1.30 0.26
C TYR A 183 -5.71 -1.35 -0.21
N THR A 184 -5.16 -2.56 -0.40
CA THR A 184 -3.74 -2.74 -0.71
C THR A 184 -3.38 -2.16 -2.08
N LEU A 185 -4.25 -2.35 -3.08
CA LEU A 185 -4.08 -1.78 -4.42
C LEU A 185 -4.00 -0.25 -4.38
N LEU A 186 -4.97 0.40 -3.73
CA LEU A 186 -5.05 1.86 -3.68
C LEU A 186 -3.95 2.46 -2.79
N ALA A 187 -3.66 1.84 -1.64
CA ALA A 187 -2.55 2.22 -0.78
C ALA A 187 -1.20 2.13 -1.51
N GLY A 188 -0.99 1.07 -2.30
CA GLY A 188 0.23 0.91 -3.11
C GLY A 188 0.39 1.96 -4.19
N LEU A 189 -0.70 2.32 -4.87
CA LEU A 189 -0.72 3.42 -5.84
C LEU A 189 -0.37 4.76 -5.16
N MET A 190 -0.90 5.00 -3.97
CA MET A 190 -0.61 6.21 -3.20
C MET A 190 0.86 6.26 -2.74
N LEU A 191 1.39 5.20 -2.15
CA LEU A 191 2.78 5.15 -1.70
C LEU A 191 3.76 5.33 -2.87
N ARG A 192 3.42 4.84 -4.06
CA ARG A 192 4.21 5.11 -5.27
C ARG A 192 4.22 6.59 -5.62
N PHE A 193 3.07 7.25 -5.59
CA PHE A 193 2.97 8.68 -5.87
C PHE A 193 3.80 9.51 -4.86
N MET A 194 3.80 9.10 -3.60
CA MET A 194 4.50 9.79 -2.50
C MET A 194 6.01 9.47 -2.42
N MET A 195 6.43 8.28 -2.87
CA MET A 195 7.82 7.81 -2.85
C MET A 195 8.29 7.34 -4.24
N PRO A 196 8.58 8.27 -5.18
CA PRO A 196 9.15 7.93 -6.47
C PRO A 196 10.51 7.24 -6.33
N GLN A 197 10.74 6.18 -7.10
CA GLN A 197 12.04 5.50 -7.13
C GLN A 197 13.11 6.43 -7.71
N PRO A 198 14.31 6.54 -7.10
CA PRO A 198 15.43 7.23 -7.71
C PRO A 198 15.76 6.56 -9.06
N VAL A 199 15.83 7.36 -10.14
CA VAL A 199 16.32 6.88 -11.43
C VAL A 199 17.77 6.44 -11.22
N ALA A 200 18.08 5.17 -11.50
CA ALA A 200 19.44 4.67 -11.42
C ALA A 200 20.35 5.58 -12.26
N LYS A 201 21.31 6.27 -11.62
CA LYS A 201 22.28 7.09 -12.34
C LYS A 201 23.06 6.15 -13.25
N THR A 202 22.93 6.33 -14.55
CA THR A 202 23.79 5.67 -15.54
C THR A 202 25.22 6.03 -15.16
N SER A 203 26.00 5.05 -14.73
CA SER A 203 27.43 5.22 -14.52
C SER A 203 28.04 5.60 -15.87
N THR A 204 28.33 6.89 -16.05
CA THR A 204 29.10 7.38 -17.19
C THR A 204 30.40 6.59 -17.21
N PRO A 205 30.68 5.79 -18.25
CA PRO A 205 31.95 5.08 -18.34
C PRO A 205 33.06 6.13 -18.38
N SER A 206 33.95 6.10 -17.38
CA SER A 206 35.14 6.93 -17.37
C SER A 206 35.97 6.58 -18.59
N LEU A 207 36.02 7.48 -19.57
CA LEU A 207 36.99 7.46 -20.66
C LEU A 207 38.38 7.78 -20.09
N SER A 208 38.96 6.84 -19.35
CA SER A 208 40.34 6.91 -18.84
C SER A 208 41.11 5.68 -19.30
N ALA A 209 41.09 5.43 -20.62
CA ALA A 209 41.94 4.46 -21.27
C ALA A 209 42.15 4.83 -22.74
N ARG A 210 42.85 5.92 -22.99
CA ARG A 210 43.77 6.03 -24.15
C ARG A 210 45.09 6.55 -23.61
N ARG A 211 46.02 5.62 -23.39
CA ARG A 211 47.45 5.90 -23.49
C ARG A 211 47.81 5.88 -24.97
#